data_AF-A0A1B6GRU6-F1
#
_entry.id   AF-A0A1B6GRU6-F1
#
_cell.length_a   1.000
_cell.length_b   1.000
_cell.length_c   1.000
_cell.angle_alpha   90.00
_cell.angle_beta   90.00
_cell.angle_gamma   90.00
#
_symmetry.space_group_name_H-M   'P 1'
#
loop_
_entity.id
_entity.type
_entity.pdbx_description
1 polymer ?
#
loop_
_entity_poly.entity_id
_entity_poly.type
_entity_poly.pdbx_seq_one_letter_code
_entity_poly.pdbx_strand_id
1 'polypeptide(L)'
;CSAWNLSIHEYYEQGPEHTGKILHTFCSRDGPKNYTLPFKLNIVIIRLRAMTNTPPQFRIKWRSQVVRANTRTSGYIPTATSSTPRQSQLWGRGVTMTTVLLCLAWVSLS
;
A
#
# COMPACT_ATOMS: atom_id res chain seq x y z
N CYS A 1 -13.29 20.92 21.07
CA CYS A 1 -12.77 19.64 21.60
C CYS A 1 -12.39 19.83 23.08
N SER A 2 -12.67 18.89 23.98
CA SER A 2 -12.46 19.11 25.43
C SER A 2 -11.60 18.07 26.15
N ALA A 3 -11.55 16.82 25.68
CA ALA A 3 -10.70 15.78 26.29
C ALA A 3 -9.45 15.50 25.45
N TRP A 4 -9.62 15.39 24.14
CA TRP A 4 -8.54 15.22 23.18
C TRP A 4 -8.97 15.68 21.79
N ASN A 5 -7.99 15.89 20.91
CA ASN A 5 -8.22 16.04 19.48
C ASN A 5 -7.17 15.28 18.65
N LEU A 6 -7.58 14.84 17.45
CA LEU A 6 -6.71 14.30 16.43
C LEU A 6 -6.76 15.23 15.23
N SER A 7 -5.62 15.82 14.87
CA SER A 7 -5.51 16.71 13.73
C SER A 7 -4.72 16.06 12.60
N ILE A 8 -5.23 16.17 11.39
CA ILE A 8 -4.56 15.77 10.16
C ILE A 8 -3.93 17.01 9.57
N HIS A 9 -2.64 16.94 9.26
CA HIS A 9 -1.87 18.01 8.64
C HIS A 9 -1.26 17.54 7.32
N GLU A 10 -1.05 18.48 6.41
CA GLU A 10 -0.21 18.26 5.24
C GLU A 10 1.23 17.95 5.67
N TYR A 11 1.88 17.05 4.96
CA TYR A 11 3.32 16.90 5.08
C TYR A 11 4.03 18.08 4.42
N TYR A 12 4.97 18.70 5.13
CA TYR A 12 5.77 19.81 4.61
C TYR A 12 7.24 19.56 4.91
N GLU A 13 8.05 19.40 3.87
CA GLU A 13 9.44 18.95 4.02
C GLU A 13 10.32 19.96 4.77
N GLN A 14 10.17 21.26 4.51
CA GLN A 14 11.08 22.30 5.01
C GLN A 14 10.82 22.76 6.46
N GLY A 15 10.07 22.00 7.26
CA GLY A 15 9.74 22.34 8.65
C GLY A 15 10.38 21.39 9.67
N PRO A 16 10.69 21.84 10.89
CA PRO A 16 11.32 21.01 11.92
C PRO A 16 10.46 19.81 12.35
N GLU A 17 9.14 19.94 12.28
CA GLU A 17 8.19 18.84 12.56
C GLU A 17 7.56 18.26 11.28
N HIS A 18 8.12 18.61 10.13
CA HIS A 18 7.60 18.29 8.79
C HIS A 18 6.09 18.47 8.61
N THR A 19 5.52 19.45 9.31
CA THR A 19 4.07 19.63 9.42
C THR A 19 3.65 20.94 8.78
N GLY A 20 2.79 20.84 7.78
CA GLY A 20 2.18 21.96 7.07
C GLY A 20 0.82 22.36 7.64
N LYS A 21 -0.11 22.71 6.74
CA LYS A 21 -1.45 23.21 7.09
C LYS A 21 -2.32 22.11 7.71
N ILE A 22 -3.19 22.50 8.65
CA ILE A 22 -4.25 21.63 9.18
C ILE A 22 -5.30 21.38 8.09
N LEU A 23 -5.52 20.11 7.78
CA LEU A 23 -6.56 19.63 6.86
C LEU A 23 -7.89 19.39 7.59
N HIS A 24 -7.83 18.70 8.73
CA HIS A 24 -9.02 18.36 9.52
C HIS A 24 -8.69 18.13 10.99
N THR A 25 -9.67 18.29 11.88
CA THR A 25 -9.54 17.98 13.30
C THR A 25 -10.76 17.20 13.79
N PHE A 26 -10.51 16.01 14.31
CA PHE A 26 -11.50 15.21 15.04
C PHE A 26 -11.46 15.56 16.52
N CYS A 27 -12.63 15.78 17.11
CA CYS A 27 -12.78 16.02 18.53
C CYS A 27 -13.24 14.77 19.27
N SER A 28 -12.93 14.69 20.57
CA SER A 28 -13.35 13.60 21.46
C SER A 28 -14.86 13.31 21.53
N ARG A 29 -15.73 14.27 21.19
CA ARG A 29 -17.19 14.11 21.19
C ARG A 29 -17.76 13.70 19.84
N ASP A 30 -16.92 13.64 18.81
CA ASP A 30 -17.36 13.20 17.50
C ASP A 30 -17.68 11.70 17.53
N GLY A 31 -18.79 11.31 16.91
CA GLY A 31 -19.03 9.90 16.58
C GLY A 31 -18.07 9.41 15.48
N PRO A 32 -18.26 8.17 14.98
CA PRO A 32 -17.50 7.68 13.84
C PRO A 32 -17.60 8.65 12.64
N LYS A 33 -16.49 9.27 12.28
CA LYS A 33 -16.39 10.22 11.17
C LYS A 33 -15.28 9.81 10.21
N ASN A 34 -15.52 10.03 8.93
CA ASN A 34 -14.55 9.80 7.88
C ASN A 34 -14.10 11.15 7.30
N TYR A 35 -12.80 11.27 7.01
CA TYR A 35 -12.25 12.38 6.26
C TYR A 35 -11.57 11.84 5.01
N THR A 36 -11.94 12.36 3.84
CA THR A 36 -11.33 12.00 2.56
C THR A 36 -10.26 13.03 2.24
N LEU A 37 -9.03 12.57 2.02
CA LEU A 37 -7.93 13.45 1.66
C LEU A 37 -8.13 14.05 0.26
N PRO A 38 -7.73 15.33 0.06
CA PRO A 38 -7.67 15.93 -1.26
C PRO A 38 -6.84 15.12 -2.27
N PHE A 39 -7.23 15.20 -3.55
CA PHE A 39 -6.53 14.53 -4.64
C PHE A 39 -5.06 14.99 -4.71
N LYS A 40 -4.13 14.04 -4.94
CA LYS A 40 -2.66 14.19 -4.96
C LYS A 40 -1.95 14.32 -3.60
N LEU A 41 -2.65 14.29 -2.47
CA LEU A 41 -1.99 14.19 -1.16
C LEU A 41 -1.68 12.74 -0.82
N ASN A 42 -0.38 12.40 -0.83
CA ASN A 42 0.11 11.04 -0.57
C ASN A 42 0.60 10.84 0.87
N ILE A 43 0.96 11.92 1.56
CA ILE A 43 1.57 11.89 2.90
C ILE A 43 0.85 12.91 3.76
N VAL A 44 0.47 12.49 4.97
CA VAL A 44 -0.14 13.35 5.99
C VAL A 44 0.48 13.06 7.34
N ILE A 45 0.50 14.07 8.19
CA ILE A 45 0.91 13.94 9.59
C ILE A 45 -0.33 13.92 10.47
N ILE A 46 -0.41 12.93 11.37
CA ILE A 46 -1.48 12.83 12.36
C ILE A 46 -0.92 13.25 13.72
N ARG A 47 -1.47 14.32 14.30
CA ARG A 47 -1.10 14.80 15.64
C ARG A 47 -2.23 14.56 16.63
N LEU A 48 -1.90 13.92 17.75
CA LEU A 48 -2.78 13.75 18.90
C LEU A 48 -2.47 14.82 19.94
N ARG A 49 -3.49 15.57 20.38
CA ARG A 49 -3.40 16.46 21.54
C ARG A 49 -4.34 15.97 22.62
N ALA A 50 -3.78 15.47 23.72
CA ALA A 50 -4.53 15.19 24.94
C ALA A 50 -4.66 16.48 25.78
N MET A 51 -5.85 16.72 26.34
CA MET A 51 -6.14 17.85 27.23
C MET A 51 -6.45 17.38 28.66
N THR A 52 -6.44 16.07 28.88
CA THR A 52 -6.78 15.41 30.14
C THR A 52 -5.67 14.45 30.54
N ASN A 53 -5.56 14.17 31.85
CA ASN A 53 -4.61 13.18 32.37
C ASN A 53 -5.00 11.73 32.02
N THR A 54 -6.26 11.49 31.66
CA THR A 54 -6.74 10.19 31.22
C THR A 54 -6.34 9.97 29.75
N PRO A 55 -5.65 8.86 29.41
CA PRO A 55 -5.28 8.55 28.04
C PRO A 55 -6.53 8.43 27.14
N PRO A 56 -6.52 9.06 25.95
CA PRO A 56 -7.66 9.00 25.05
C PRO A 56 -7.77 7.61 24.42
N GLN A 57 -9.01 7.10 24.32
CA GLN A 57 -9.31 5.87 23.59
C GLN A 57 -9.97 6.22 22.26
N PHE A 58 -9.36 5.79 21.14
CA PHE A 58 -9.91 5.96 19.80
C PHE A 58 -9.41 4.84 18.88
N ARG A 59 -10.09 4.66 17.74
CA ARG A 59 -9.68 3.72 16.68
C ARG A 59 -9.59 4.47 15.37
N ILE A 60 -8.46 4.34 14.68
CA ILE A 60 -8.24 4.93 13.35
C ILE A 60 -8.30 3.81 12.31
N LYS A 61 -9.04 4.06 11.22
CA LYS A 61 -9.03 3.21 10.04
C LYS A 61 -8.53 4.03 8.85
N TRP A 62 -7.38 3.63 8.31
CA TRP A 62 -6.83 4.22 7.08
C TRP A 62 -7.28 3.41 5.86
N ARG A 63 -7.70 4.10 4.79
CA ARG A 63 -7.99 3.48 3.49
C ARG A 63 -7.29 4.28 2.40
N SER A 64 -6.31 3.68 1.73
CA SER A 64 -5.69 4.24 0.54
C SER A 64 -6.43 3.75 -0.72
N GLN A 65 -6.63 4.65 -1.68
CA GLN A 65 -7.02 4.27 -3.03
C GLN A 65 -5.73 4.03 -3.83
N VAL A 66 -5.43 2.77 -4.15
CA VAL A 66 -4.35 2.46 -5.09
C VAL A 66 -4.94 2.50 -6.50
N VAL A 67 -4.80 3.63 -7.18
CA VAL A 67 -5.11 3.70 -8.61
C VAL A 67 -3.99 3.00 -9.36
N ARG A 68 -4.15 1.70 -9.63
CA ARG A 68 -3.30 0.99 -10.61
C ARG A 68 -3.68 1.52 -11.99
N ALA A 69 -2.86 2.42 -12.54
CA ALA A 69 -2.92 2.69 -13.97
C ALA A 69 -2.70 1.35 -14.69
N ASN A 70 -3.68 0.92 -15.48
CA ASN A 70 -3.60 -0.31 -16.26
C ASN A 70 -2.61 -0.07 -17.41
N THR A 71 -1.31 -0.20 -17.14
CA THR A 71 -0.25 -0.18 -18.16
C THR A 71 -0.15 -1.53 -18.88
N ARG A 72 -1.28 -2.17 -19.14
CA ARG A 72 -1.34 -3.14 -20.23
C ARG A 72 -1.24 -2.32 -21.51
N THR A 73 0.00 -2.05 -21.93
CA THR A 73 0.35 -1.97 -23.34
C THR A 73 -0.42 -3.12 -23.99
N SER A 74 -1.41 -2.81 -24.83
CA SER A 74 -1.98 -3.81 -25.72
C SER A 74 -0.82 -4.24 -26.58
N GLY A 75 -0.12 -5.30 -26.16
CA GLY A 75 0.92 -5.92 -26.95
C GLY A 75 0.26 -6.24 -28.28
N TYR A 76 0.70 -5.55 -29.31
CA TYR A 76 0.41 -5.91 -30.69
C TYR A 76 0.74 -7.41 -30.82
N ILE A 77 -0.30 -8.24 -31.01
CA ILE A 77 -0.12 -9.66 -31.34
C ILE A 77 0.05 -9.69 -32.85
N PRO A 78 1.24 -9.95 -33.42
CA PRO A 78 1.34 -10.23 -34.83
C PRO A 78 0.53 -11.51 -35.10
N THR A 79 -0.50 -11.37 -35.93
CA THR A 79 -1.29 -12.47 -36.48
C THR A 79 -0.37 -13.42 -37.23
N ALA A 80 0.00 -14.53 -36.61
CA ALA A 80 0.67 -15.63 -37.30
C ALA A 80 -0.36 -16.36 -38.16
N THR A 81 -0.27 -16.17 -39.48
CA THR A 81 -1.09 -16.83 -40.49
C THR A 81 -1.02 -18.35 -40.33
N SER A 82 -2.20 -18.97 -40.29
CA SER A 82 -2.41 -20.41 -40.16
C SER A 82 -1.79 -21.20 -41.31
N SER A 83 -0.78 -22.01 -41.01
CA SER A 83 -0.60 -23.30 -41.68
C SER A 83 0.09 -24.28 -40.73
N THR A 84 -0.67 -25.27 -40.29
CA THR A 84 -0.17 -26.44 -39.56
C THR A 84 0.47 -27.40 -40.58
N PRO A 85 1.64 -27.97 -40.26
CA PRO A 85 1.65 -29.41 -40.11
C PRO A 85 2.25 -29.86 -38.78
N ARG A 86 1.68 -30.96 -38.28
CA ARG A 86 2.11 -31.70 -37.10
C ARG A 86 3.60 -32.05 -37.16
N GLN A 87 4.32 -31.76 -36.08
CA GLN A 87 5.25 -32.76 -35.56
C GLN A 87 5.44 -32.60 -34.05
N SER A 88 5.20 -33.72 -33.39
CA SER A 88 5.42 -34.00 -31.98
C SER A 88 6.87 -33.72 -31.58
N GLN A 89 7.08 -32.96 -30.49
CA GLN A 89 8.15 -33.27 -29.55
C GLN A 89 7.91 -32.57 -28.22
N LEU A 90 7.96 -33.41 -27.18
CA LEU A 90 8.03 -33.06 -25.76
C LEU A 90 8.94 -31.83 -25.58
N TRP A 91 8.65 -30.89 -24.68
CA TRP A 91 9.04 -30.98 -23.28
C TRP A 91 8.20 -29.98 -22.47
N GLY A 92 7.25 -30.51 -21.69
CA GLY A 92 6.73 -29.78 -20.54
C GLY A 92 7.82 -29.73 -19.48
N ARG A 93 8.43 -28.56 -19.27
CA ARG A 93 9.17 -28.28 -18.04
C ARG A 93 8.32 -27.38 -17.16
N GLY A 94 7.37 -28.01 -16.47
CA GLY A 94 6.98 -27.52 -15.17
C GLY A 94 8.24 -27.46 -14.31
N VAL A 95 8.54 -26.29 -13.77
CA VAL A 95 9.59 -26.13 -12.77
C VAL A 95 9.09 -26.84 -11.51
N THR A 96 9.37 -28.13 -11.42
CA THR A 96 9.13 -28.94 -10.24
C THR A 96 10.08 -28.48 -9.13
N MET A 97 9.49 -28.13 -7.99
CA MET A 97 10.07 -27.64 -6.74
C MET A 97 11.04 -28.64 -6.04
N THR A 98 11.62 -29.58 -6.79
CA THR A 98 12.54 -30.61 -6.30
C THR A 98 14.01 -30.24 -6.49
N THR A 99 14.35 -29.33 -7.40
CA THR A 99 15.74 -28.86 -7.60
C THR A 99 16.24 -27.90 -6.52
N VAL A 100 15.36 -27.26 -5.74
CA VAL A 100 15.79 -26.37 -4.64
C VAL A 100 16.20 -27.16 -3.40
N LEU A 101 15.61 -28.34 -3.16
CA LEU A 101 15.87 -29.13 -1.95
C LEU A 101 17.23 -29.84 -1.95
N LEU A 102 17.81 -30.15 -3.11
CA LEU A 102 19.14 -30.76 -3.20
C LEU A 102 20.29 -29.75 -2.97
N CYS A 103 20.07 -28.45 -3.23
CA CYS A 103 21.09 -27.43 -2.97
C CYS A 103 21.19 -27.06 -1.48
N LEU A 104 20.12 -27.20 -0.70
CA LEU A 104 20.14 -26.90 0.73
C LEU A 104 20.77 -28.03 1.57
N ALA A 105 20.71 -29.28 1.10
CA ALA A 105 21.29 -30.42 1.83
C ALA A 105 22.83 -30.45 1.80
N TRP A 106 23.48 -29.77 0.85
CA TRP A 106 24.95 -29.72 0.76
C TRP A 106 25.58 -28.58 1.55
N VAL A 107 24.83 -27.51 1.86
CA VAL A 107 25.35 -26.37 2.64
C VAL A 107 25.36 -26.64 4.14
N SER A 108 24.68 -27.70 4.61
CA SER A 108 24.66 -28.08 6.03
C SER A 108 25.71 -29.14 6.42
N LEU A 109 26.61 -29.55 5.50
CA LEU A 109 27.62 -30.58 5.78
C LEU A 109 29.07 -30.17 5.44
N SER A 110 29.38 -28.87 5.48
CA SER A 110 30.76 -28.37 5.46
C SER A 110 31.01 -27.42 6.62
#